data_AF-X1CXH5-F1
#
_entry.id   AF-X1CXH5-F1
#
_cell.length_a   1.000
_cell.length_b   1.000
_cell.length_c   1.000
_cell.angle_alpha   90.00
_cell.angle_beta   90.00
_cell.angle_gamma   90.00
#
_symmetry.space_group_name_H-M   'P 1'
#
loop_
_entity.id
_entity.type
_entity.pdbx_description
1 polymer ?
#
loop_
_entity_poly.entity_id
_entity_poly.type
_entity_poly.pdbx_seq_one_letter_code
_entity_poly.pdbx_strand_id
1 'polypeptide(L)' 'MNIKEIIIIEEDNKERFLEEINNWKAKIGIEIKDIKYSIGVGSTDDGIINDRLYSAMIIYEKSG' A
#
# COMPACT_ATOMS: atom_id res chain seq x y z
N MET A 1 -5.31 17.55 18.86
CA MET A 1 -6.37 16.63 18.37
C MET A 1 -5.69 15.67 17.42
N ASN A 2 -5.80 14.36 17.60
CA ASN A 2 -5.10 13.40 16.72
C ASN A 2 -5.95 13.17 15.46
N ILE A 3 -5.41 13.52 14.29
CA ILE A 3 -6.07 13.30 13.00
C ILE A 3 -5.60 11.95 12.46
N LYS A 4 -6.55 11.07 12.16
CA LYS A 4 -6.30 9.82 11.43
C LYS A 4 -6.29 10.09 9.94
N GLU A 5 -5.24 9.68 9.26
CA GLU A 5 -5.07 9.80 7.82
C GLU A 5 -4.89 8.40 7.18
N ILE A 6 -5.27 8.28 5.91
CA ILE A 6 -5.22 7.04 5.15
C ILE A 6 -4.45 7.27 3.86
N ILE A 7 -3.49 6.42 3.56
CA ILE A 7 -2.76 6.38 2.28
C ILE A 7 -3.05 5.04 1.61
N ILE A 8 -3.24 5.08 0.29
CA ILE A 8 -3.39 3.89 -0.56
C ILE A 8 -2.21 3.88 -1.55
N ILE A 9 -1.53 2.74 -1.63
CA ILE A 9 -0.40 2.51 -2.54
C ILE A 9 -0.80 1.35 -3.44
N GLU A 10 -0.66 1.50 -4.75
CA GLU A 10 -0.98 0.48 -5.75
C GLU A 10 0.15 0.39 -6.76
N GLU A 11 0.71 -0.80 -6.93
CA GLU A 11 1.85 -1.05 -7.82
C GLU A 11 1.70 -2.41 -8.51
N ASP A 12 2.06 -2.48 -9.79
CA ASP A 12 2.02 -3.72 -10.58
C ASP A 12 3.27 -4.60 -10.36
N ASN A 13 4.31 -4.03 -9.75
CA ASN A 13 5.57 -4.67 -9.43
C ASN A 13 5.75 -4.82 -7.92
N LYS A 14 6.03 -6.05 -7.48
CA LYS A 14 6.21 -6.38 -6.06
C LYS A 14 7.37 -5.63 -5.40
N GLU A 15 8.51 -5.49 -6.07
CA GLU A 15 9.68 -4.85 -5.49
C GLU A 15 9.45 -3.35 -5.30
N ARG A 16 8.89 -2.70 -6.34
CA ARG A 16 8.51 -1.28 -6.30
C ARG A 16 7.45 -1.01 -5.25
N PHE A 17 6.46 -1.88 -5.12
CA PHE A 17 5.46 -1.83 -4.05
C PHE A 17 6.10 -1.84 -2.66
N LEU A 18 7.03 -2.77 -2.40
CA LEU A 18 7.70 -2.86 -1.11
C LEU A 18 8.58 -1.63 -0.84
N GLU A 19 9.23 -1.09 -1.87
CA GLU A 19 10.03 0.14 -1.77
C GLU A 19 9.14 1.35 -1.42
N GLU A 20 8.02 1.54 -2.11
CA GLU A 20 7.01 2.57 -1.81
C GLU A 20 6.55 2.49 -0.35
N ILE A 21 6.21 1.29 0.13
CA ILE A 21 5.79 1.07 1.52
C ILE A 21 6.89 1.47 2.50
N ASN A 22 8.13 1.10 2.25
CA ASN A 22 9.26 1.43 3.13
C ASN A 22 9.56 2.94 3.09
N ASN A 23 9.46 3.57 1.93
CA ASN A 23 9.61 5.01 1.78
C ASN A 23 8.51 5.76 2.55
N TRP A 24 7.26 5.29 2.49
CA TRP A 24 6.17 5.85 3.30
C TRP A 24 6.38 5.61 4.79
N LYS A 25 6.83 4.43 5.21
CA LYS A 25 7.22 4.17 6.60
C LYS A 25 8.33 5.10 7.09
N ALA A 26 9.28 5.45 6.23
CA ALA A 26 10.36 6.39 6.56
C ALA A 26 9.90 7.86 6.57
N LYS A 27 9.02 8.24 5.63
CA LYS A 27 8.44 9.61 5.53
C LYS A 27 7.45 9.89 6.65
N ILE A 28 6.60 8.92 6.97
CA ILE A 28 5.69 8.94 8.11
C ILE A 28 6.58 8.66 9.32
N GLY A 29 7.30 9.66 9.80
CA GLY A 29 8.04 9.62 11.07
C GLY A 29 7.10 9.57 12.28
N ILE A 30 5.94 8.92 12.14
CA ILE A 30 4.82 8.87 13.07
C ILE A 30 4.38 7.42 13.22
N GLU A 31 3.67 7.13 14.30
CA GLU A 31 3.21 5.78 14.61
C GLU A 31 2.13 5.33 13.61
N ILE A 32 2.49 4.35 12.76
CA ILE A 32 1.54 3.65 11.91
C ILE A 32 0.66 2.78 12.81
N LYS A 33 -0.66 2.93 12.69
CA LYS A 33 -1.63 2.20 13.52
C LYS A 33 -2.02 0.87 12.92
N ASP A 34 -2.20 0.83 11.60
CA ASP A 34 -2.61 -0.36 10.89
C ASP A 34 -2.14 -0.31 9.43
N ILE A 35 -1.82 -1.48 8.87
CA ILE A 35 -1.55 -1.62 7.44
C ILE A 35 -2.30 -2.86 6.93
N LYS A 36 -3.11 -2.67 5.90
CA LYS A 36 -3.81 -3.75 5.20
C LYS A 36 -3.23 -3.94 3.82
N TYR A 37 -2.98 -5.19 3.45
CA TYR A 37 -2.42 -5.56 2.16
C TYR A 37 -3.47 -6.33 1.36
N SER A 38 -3.50 -6.10 0.06
CA SER A 38 -4.29 -6.85 -0.91
C SER A 38 -3.45 -7.11 -2.16
N ILE A 39 -3.66 -8.25 -2.79
CA ILE A 39 -3.06 -8.54 -4.10
C ILE A 39 -4.23 -8.88 -5.02
N GLY A 40 -4.50 -7.99 -5.97
CA GLY A 40 -5.37 -8.25 -7.09
C GLY A 40 -4.64 -9.11 -8.12
N VAL A 41 -5.25 -10.19 -8.55
CA VAL A 41 -4.82 -10.94 -9.73
C VAL A 41 -5.81 -10.64 -10.85
N GLY A 42 -5.36 -9.88 -11.85
CA GLY A 42 -6.11 -9.66 -13.08
C GLY A 42 -6.00 -10.89 -13.97
N SER A 43 -7.15 -11.45 -14.37
CA SER A 43 -7.22 -12.52 -15.36
C SER A 43 -7.49 -11.92 -16.74
N THR A 44 -6.67 -12.25 -17.74
CA THR A 44 -7.04 -12.02 -19.15
C THR A 44 -7.95 -13.16 -19.63
N ASP A 45 -8.80 -12.90 -20.64
CA ASP A 45 -9.79 -13.86 -21.17
C ASP A 45 -9.19 -15.21 -21.64
N ASP A 46 -7.87 -15.24 -21.88
CA ASP A 46 -7.11 -16.45 -22.23
C ASP A 46 -6.66 -17.31 -21.03
N GLY A 47 -7.07 -16.97 -19.81
CA GLY A 47 -6.75 -17.74 -18.59
C GLY A 47 -5.32 -17.56 -18.06
N ILE A 48 -4.57 -16.60 -18.61
CA ILE A 48 -3.21 -16.26 -18.17
C ILE A 48 -3.27 -15.09 -17.18
N ILE A 49 -2.69 -15.28 -16.00
CA ILE A 49 -2.50 -14.19 -15.02
C ILE A 49 -1.32 -13.35 -15.49
N ASN A 50 -1.61 -12.26 -16.21
CA ASN A 50 -0.58 -11.34 -16.67
C ASN A 50 -0.38 -10.15 -15.72
N ASP A 51 -1.43 -9.74 -15.01
CA ASP A 51 -1.37 -8.54 -14.17
C ASP A 51 -1.54 -8.91 -12.69
N ARG A 52 -0.54 -8.56 -11.89
CA ARG A 52 -0.63 -8.58 -10.43
C ARG A 52 -0.65 -7.14 -9.95
N LEU A 53 -1.71 -6.74 -9.28
CA LEU A 53 -1.80 -5.44 -8.63
C LEU A 53 -1.59 -5.64 -7.14
N TYR A 54 -0.51 -5.09 -6.60
CA TYR A 54 -0.23 -5.06 -5.16
C TYR A 54 -0.77 -3.76 -4.60
N SER A 55 -1.73 -3.85 -3.67
CA SER A 55 -2.33 -2.69 -3.02
C SER A 55 -2.07 -2.73 -1.51
N ALA A 56 -1.77 -1.59 -0.90
CA ALA A 56 -1.70 -1.41 0.54
C ALA A 56 -2.51 -0.20 0.96
N MET A 57 -3.15 -0.31 2.13
CA MET A 57 -3.76 0.78 2.85
C MET A 57 -3.01 0.99 4.16
N ILE A 58 -2.46 2.19 4.37
CA ILE A 58 -1.75 2.57 5.59
C ILE A 58 -2.62 3.57 6.35
N ILE A 59 -2.94 3.27 7.61
CA ILE A 59 -3.64 4.17 8.53
C ILE A 59 -2.62 4.67 9.55
N TYR A 60 -2.47 5.98 9.65
CA TYR A 60 -1.56 6.63 10.58
C TYR A 60 -2.22 7.80 11.30
N GLU A 61 -1.66 8.20 12.44
CA GLU A 61 -2.11 9.39 13.18
C GLU A 61 -1.05 10.48 13.04
N LYS A 62 -1.46 11.70 12.71
CA LYS A 62 -0.59 12.87 12.71
C LYS A 62 -0.83 13.70 13.97
N SER A 63 0.24 14.00 14.70
CA SER A 63 0.22 14.98 15.79
C SER A 63 0.08 16.37 15.19
N GLY A 64 -1.08 17.02 15.44
CA GLY A 64 -1.38 18.39 15.03
C GLY A 64 -1.16 19.41 16.13
#